data_AF-A0A1M4ZSA7-F1
#
_entry.id   AF-A0A1M4ZSA7-F1
#
_cell.length_a   1.000
_cell.length_b   1.000
_cell.length_c   1.000
_cell.angle_alpha   90.00
_cell.angle_beta   90.00
_cell.angle_gamma   90.00
#
_symmetry.space_group_name_H-M   'P 1'
#
loop_
_entity.id
_entity.type
_entity.pdbx_description
1 polymer ?
#
loop_
_entity_poly.entity_id
_entity_poly.type
_entity_poly.pdbx_seq_one_letter_code
_entity_poly.pdbx_strand_id
1 'polypeptide(L)'
;MSSLMERIRHHFFTKEFFLFLVVGCINTFNGTFLAWLFRHVIPDSNIAFNCGYIVANTIAYVLNSKFIFPEPLSLQRLAKFAVSYIPNYVIQNIIVLIFYNWLGYPDIVSYLIAAVLGVPVTFLFVKIFAFGRT
;
A
#
# COMPACT_ATOMS: atom_id res chain seq x y z
N MET A 1 -28.57 -13.02 -10.63
CA MET A 1 -27.29 -12.83 -11.34
C MET A 1 -26.77 -11.46 -10.91
N SER A 2 -25.98 -11.38 -9.84
CA SER A 2 -25.50 -10.08 -9.33
C SER A 2 -24.61 -9.42 -10.38
N SER A 3 -24.85 -8.14 -10.64
CA SER A 3 -24.06 -7.40 -11.62
C SER A 3 -22.61 -7.33 -11.16
N LEU A 4 -21.65 -7.31 -12.10
CA LEU A 4 -20.22 -7.12 -11.78
C LEU A 4 -20.00 -5.92 -10.84
N MET A 5 -20.84 -4.89 -11.00
CA MET A 5 -20.87 -3.67 -10.18
C MET A 5 -21.27 -3.93 -8.72
N GLU A 6 -22.17 -4.87 -8.43
CA GLU A 6 -22.51 -5.26 -7.06
C GLU A 6 -21.38 -6.00 -6.36
N ARG A 7 -20.63 -6.86 -7.07
CA ARG A 7 -19.45 -7.55 -6.50
C ARG A 7 -18.30 -6.58 -6.21
N ILE A 8 -18.05 -5.64 -7.13
CA ILE A 8 -17.04 -4.59 -6.93
C ILE A 8 -17.44 -3.72 -5.72
N ARG A 9 -18.71 -3.27 -5.65
CA ARG A 9 -19.19 -2.48 -4.52
C ARG A 9 -19.07 -3.24 -3.19
N HIS A 10 -19.43 -4.53 -3.17
CA HIS A 10 -19.31 -5.37 -1.97
C HIS A 10 -17.86 -5.60 -1.53
N HIS A 11 -16.84 -5.45 -2.38
CA HIS A 11 -15.44 -5.61 -1.96
C HIS A 11 -14.75 -4.30 -1.60
N PHE A 12 -15.14 -3.19 -2.22
CA PHE A 12 -14.48 -1.88 -2.05
C PHE A 12 -15.23 -0.91 -1.13
N PHE A 13 -16.51 -1.12 -0.82
CA PHE A 13 -17.26 -0.34 0.18
C PHE A 13 -17.38 -1.07 1.52
N THR A 14 -16.33 -1.78 1.91
CA THR A 14 -16.33 -2.51 3.18
C THR A 14 -15.49 -1.80 4.22
N LYS A 15 -15.77 -2.09 5.49
CA LYS A 15 -14.99 -1.60 6.63
C LYS A 15 -13.49 -1.85 6.44
N GLU A 16 -13.13 -2.98 5.83
CA GLU A 16 -11.74 -3.36 5.54
C GLU A 16 -11.07 -2.40 4.57
N PHE A 17 -11.75 -1.96 3.51
CA PHE A 17 -11.17 -1.01 2.55
C PHE A 17 -10.92 0.36 3.21
N PHE A 18 -11.90 0.87 3.97
CA PHE A 18 -11.71 2.14 4.70
C PHE A 18 -10.59 2.05 5.74
N LEU A 19 -10.53 0.96 6.51
CA LEU A 19 -9.42 0.76 7.44
C LEU A 19 -8.08 0.63 6.71
N PHE A 20 -8.05 0.01 5.53
CA PHE A 20 -6.84 -0.08 4.71
C PHE A 20 -6.36 1.29 4.25
N LEU A 21 -7.26 2.18 3.83
CA LEU A 21 -6.91 3.57 3.51
C LEU A 21 -6.33 4.30 4.72
N VAL A 22 -6.98 4.18 5.88
CA VAL A 22 -6.51 4.81 7.13
C VAL A 22 -5.14 4.28 7.53
N VAL A 23 -4.94 2.96 7.50
CA VAL A 23 -3.63 2.33 7.80
C VAL A 23 -2.58 2.76 6.77
N GLY A 24 -2.95 2.91 5.50
CA GLY A 24 -2.08 3.45 4.46
C GLY A 24 -1.59 4.86 4.78
N CYS A 25 -2.51 5.77 5.14
CA CYS A 25 -2.15 7.13 5.55
C CYS A 25 -1.24 7.14 6.79
N ILE A 26 -1.56 6.33 7.81
CA ILE A 26 -0.74 6.18 9.01
C ILE A 26 0.65 5.65 8.64
N ASN A 27 0.75 4.68 7.73
CA ASN A 27 2.01 4.10 7.29
C ASN A 27 2.89 5.14 6.58
N THR A 28 2.32 5.94 5.69
CA THR A 28 3.05 7.02 5.00
C THR A 28 3.61 8.03 6.00
N PHE A 29 2.78 8.47 6.95
CA PHE A 29 3.23 9.37 8.01
C PHE A 29 4.35 8.74 8.87
N ASN A 30 4.15 7.50 9.31
CA ASN A 30 5.14 6.77 10.11
C ASN A 30 6.44 6.57 9.36
N GLY A 31 6.40 6.25 8.06
CA GLY A 31 7.59 6.08 7.23
C GLY A 31 8.44 7.35 7.20
N THR A 32 7.83 8.50 6.93
CA THR A 32 8.53 9.78 6.93
C THR A 32 9.03 10.16 8.32
N PHE A 33 8.20 10.00 9.36
CA PHE A 33 8.57 10.31 10.73
C PHE A 33 9.72 9.44 11.24
N LEU A 34 9.68 8.13 11.00
CA LEU A 34 10.72 7.20 11.41
C LEU A 34 12.01 7.41 10.62
N ALA A 35 11.94 7.71 9.33
CA ALA A 35 13.11 8.06 8.54
C ALA A 35 13.78 9.33 9.08
N TRP A 36 12.99 10.36 9.43
CA TRP A 36 13.48 11.56 10.08
C TRP A 36 14.10 11.26 11.46
N LEU A 37 13.45 10.43 12.27
CA LEU A 37 13.95 10.04 13.60
C LEU A 37 15.27 9.28 13.49
N PHE A 38 15.38 8.34 12.56
CA PHE A 38 16.58 7.53 12.35
C PHE A 38 17.75 8.32 11.79
N ARG A 39 17.51 9.42 11.08
CA ARG A 39 18.58 10.33 10.67
C ARG A 39 19.36 10.93 11.85
N HIS A 40 18.78 10.97 13.06
CA HIS A 40 19.51 11.42 14.26
C HIS A 40 20.56 10.41 14.76
N VAL A 41 20.47 9.14 14.34
CA VAL A 41 21.37 8.06 14.78
C VAL A 41 22.13 7.40 13.63
N ILE A 42 21.63 7.51 12.40
CA ILE A 42 22.24 7.00 11.17
C ILE A 42 22.69 8.19 10.30
N PRO A 43 24.00 8.39 10.07
CA PRO A 43 24.50 9.50 9.27
C PRO A 43 24.08 9.45 7.79
N ASP A 44 23.98 8.24 7.24
CA ASP A 44 23.57 8.03 5.86
C ASP A 44 22.05 8.15 5.72
N SER A 45 21.61 9.13 4.93
CA SER A 45 20.18 9.43 4.75
C SER A 45 19.43 8.33 3.99
N ASN A 46 20.07 7.61 3.07
CA ASN A 46 19.45 6.51 2.35
C ASN A 46 19.24 5.31 3.29
N ILE A 47 20.23 5.01 4.14
CA ILE A 47 20.11 3.94 5.13
C ILE A 47 19.03 4.30 6.15
N ALA A 48 19.01 5.54 6.66
CA ALA A 48 17.98 6.01 7.58
C ALA A 48 16.56 5.90 6.98
N PHE A 49 16.39 6.29 5.72
CA PHE A 49 15.14 6.15 5.00
C PHE A 49 14.70 4.69 4.86
N ASN A 50 15.60 3.80 4.42
CA ASN A 50 15.28 2.38 4.27
C ASN A 50 14.93 1.72 5.61
N CYS A 51 15.64 2.04 6.69
CA CYS A 51 15.29 1.57 8.03
C CYS A 51 13.90 2.06 8.45
N GLY A 52 13.60 3.36 8.27
CA GLY A 52 12.30 3.94 8.59
C GLY A 52 11.18 3.28 7.80
N TYR A 53 11.42 3.05 6.51
CA TYR A 53 10.50 2.39 5.59
C TYR A 53 10.22 0.93 6.00
N ILE A 54 11.24 0.15 6.36
CA ILE A 54 11.07 -1.25 6.82
C ILE A 54 10.23 -1.30 8.11
N VAL A 55 10.53 -0.43 9.08
CA VAL A 55 9.82 -0.39 10.35
C VAL A 55 8.37 0.05 10.15
N ALA A 56 8.13 1.09 9.35
CA ALA A 56 6.79 1.55 9.02
C ALA A 56 5.96 0.44 8.35
N ASN A 57 6.49 -0.23 7.32
CA ASN A 57 5.78 -1.33 6.66
C ASN A 57 5.53 -2.52 7.58
N THR A 58 6.41 -2.79 8.54
CA THR A 58 6.19 -3.81 9.58
C THR A 58 5.02 -3.41 10.49
N ILE A 59 4.96 -2.14 10.90
CA ILE A 59 3.81 -1.60 11.66
C ILE A 59 2.53 -1.72 10.83
N ALA A 60 2.55 -1.34 9.55
CA ALA A 60 1.41 -1.46 8.66
C ALA A 60 0.92 -2.91 8.54
N TYR A 61 1.83 -3.88 8.42
CA TYR A 61 1.49 -5.30 8.41
C TYR A 61 0.82 -5.74 9.71
N VAL A 62 1.32 -5.31 10.88
CA VAL A 62 0.70 -5.60 12.18
C VAL A 62 -0.70 -5.00 12.28
N LEU A 63 -0.86 -3.74 11.85
CA LEU A 63 -2.17 -3.08 11.85
C LEU A 63 -3.15 -3.79 10.91
N ASN A 64 -2.71 -4.18 9.72
CA ASN A 64 -3.51 -4.97 8.78
C ASN A 64 -3.94 -6.30 9.40
N SER A 65 -3.01 -7.04 10.00
CA SER A 65 -3.28 -8.37 10.58
C SER A 65 -4.13 -8.33 11.85
N LYS A 66 -4.15 -7.21 12.58
CA LYS A 66 -4.95 -7.08 13.82
C LYS A 66 -6.32 -6.46 13.57
N PHE A 67 -6.40 -5.41 12.75
CA PHE A 67 -7.60 -4.57 12.64
C PHE A 67 -8.38 -4.79 11.35
N ILE A 68 -7.72 -5.16 10.25
CA ILE A 68 -8.35 -5.27 8.93
C ILE A 68 -8.67 -6.73 8.62
N PHE A 69 -7.67 -7.60 8.75
CA PHE A 69 -7.76 -9.03 8.48
C PHE A 69 -7.24 -9.81 9.70
N PRO A 70 -8.06 -9.98 10.75
CA PRO A 70 -7.66 -10.61 12.02
C PRO A 70 -7.06 -12.00 11.80
N GLU A 71 -5.74 -12.12 11.91
CA GLU A 71 -4.96 -13.32 11.63
C GLU A 71 -3.66 -13.33 12.45
N PRO A 72 -3.11 -14.52 12.79
CA PRO A 72 -1.86 -14.61 13.54
C PRO A 72 -0.68 -14.06 12.72
N LEU A 73 0.20 -13.32 13.41
CA LEU A 73 1.41 -12.77 12.81
C LEU A 73 2.36 -13.91 12.41
N SER A 74 2.74 -13.97 11.14
CA SER A 74 3.79 -14.87 10.66
C SER A 74 4.75 -14.17 9.70
N LEU A 75 6.01 -14.62 9.65
CA LEU A 75 7.01 -14.12 8.70
C LEU A 75 6.61 -14.41 7.25
N GLN A 76 5.95 -15.55 7.00
CA GLN A 76 5.44 -15.90 5.68
C GLN A 76 4.40 -14.88 5.19
N ARG A 77 3.50 -14.41 6.06
CA ARG A 77 2.50 -13.39 5.71
C ARG A 77 3.12 -12.00 5.58
N LEU A 78 4.13 -11.67 6.38
CA LEU A 78 4.91 -10.44 6.19
C LEU A 78 5.56 -10.41 4.79
N ALA A 79 6.17 -11.52 4.36
CA ALA A 79 6.73 -11.64 3.02
C ALA A 79 5.65 -11.51 1.93
N LYS A 80 4.50 -12.19 2.08
CA LYS A 80 3.37 -12.05 1.15
C LYS A 80 2.81 -10.62 1.13
N PHE A 81 2.76 -9.95 2.27
CA PHE A 81 2.35 -8.55 2.37
C PHE A 81 3.30 -7.66 1.58
N ALA A 82 4.62 -7.80 1.76
CA ALA A 82 5.62 -7.07 0.98
C ALA A 82 5.48 -7.35 -0.54
N VAL A 83 5.33 -8.62 -0.92
CA VAL A 83 5.13 -9.03 -2.33
C VAL A 83 3.85 -8.46 -2.92
N SER A 84 2.80 -8.24 -2.12
CA SER A 84 1.53 -7.66 -2.58
C SER A 84 1.66 -6.21 -3.06
N TYR A 85 2.75 -5.51 -2.72
CA TYR A 85 3.04 -4.17 -3.23
C TYR A 85 3.76 -4.19 -4.58
N ILE A 86 4.32 -5.33 -5.03
CA ILE A 86 5.02 -5.43 -6.32
C ILE A 86 4.06 -5.16 -7.50
N PRO A 87 2.86 -5.79 -7.59
CA PRO A 87 1.91 -5.47 -8.66
C PRO A 87 1.51 -3.99 -8.66
N ASN A 88 1.36 -3.39 -7.48
CA ASN A 88 1.06 -1.98 -7.34
C ASN A 88 2.18 -1.08 -7.89
N TYR A 89 3.44 -1.38 -7.57
CA TYR A 89 4.58 -0.66 -8.13
C TYR A 89 4.58 -0.71 -9.66
N VAL A 90 4.30 -1.88 -10.24
CA VAL A 90 4.23 -2.04 -11.70
C VAL A 90 3.09 -1.21 -12.30
N ILE A 91 1.89 -1.28 -11.74
CA ILE A 91 0.72 -0.54 -12.23
C ILE A 91 0.94 0.98 -12.11
N GLN A 92 1.47 1.46 -10.98
CA GLN A 92 1.76 2.88 -10.80
C GLN A 92 2.77 3.38 -11.85
N ASN A 93 3.83 2.61 -12.12
CA ASN A 93 4.80 2.99 -13.15
C ASN A 93 4.21 2.97 -14.57
N ILE A 94 3.35 2.00 -14.89
CA ILE A 94 2.64 1.98 -16.18
C ILE A 94 1.75 3.20 -16.34
N ILE A 95 1.01 3.59 -15.29
CA ILE A 95 0.16 4.78 -15.31
C ILE A 95 1.01 6.03 -15.50
N VAL A 96 2.09 6.19 -14.75
CA VAL A 96 3.01 7.34 -14.91
C VAL A 96 3.64 7.35 -16.31
N LEU A 97 4.03 6.19 -16.85
CA LEU A 97 4.54 6.09 -18.21
C LEU A 97 3.53 6.65 -19.23
N ILE A 98 2.27 6.23 -19.12
CA ILE A 98 1.21 6.68 -20.05
C ILE A 98 0.89 8.16 -19.85
N PHE A 99 0.52 8.57 -18.63
CA PHE A 99 -0.02 9.91 -18.40
C PHE A 99 1.04 11.00 -18.42
N TYR A 100 2.19 10.77 -17.79
CA TYR A 100 3.26 11.77 -17.76
C TYR A 100 4.08 11.73 -19.07
N ASN A 101 4.60 10.56 -19.46
CA ASN A 101 5.56 10.51 -20.56
C ASN A 101 4.91 10.53 -21.95
N TRP A 102 3.75 9.89 -22.13
CA TRP A 102 3.12 9.82 -23.46
C TRP A 102 2.04 10.90 -23.67
N LEU A 103 1.23 11.18 -22.65
CA LEU A 103 0.16 12.17 -22.74
C LEU A 103 0.58 13.59 -22.31
N GLY A 104 1.76 13.74 -21.70
CA GLY A 104 2.31 15.04 -21.30
C GLY A 104 1.55 15.72 -20.17
N TYR A 105 0.84 14.97 -19.32
CA TYR A 105 0.13 15.55 -18.17
C TYR A 105 1.12 16.03 -17.12
N PRO A 106 0.73 17.01 -16.28
CA PRO A 106 1.54 17.40 -15.13
C PRO A 106 1.89 16.19 -14.25
N ASP A 107 3.09 16.23 -13.67
CA ASP A 107 3.64 15.21 -12.77
C ASP A 107 2.67 14.89 -11.63
N ILE A 108 2.20 15.92 -10.92
CA ILE A 108 1.31 15.75 -9.78
C ILE A 108 -0.02 15.10 -10.16
N VAL A 109 -0.57 15.45 -11.32
CA VAL A 109 -1.82 14.84 -11.82
C VAL A 109 -1.59 13.37 -12.14
N SER A 110 -0.48 13.05 -12.79
CA SER A 110 -0.11 11.68 -13.15
C SER A 110 0.11 10.81 -11.90
N TYR A 111 0.78 11.35 -10.88
CA TYR A 111 0.99 10.67 -9.60
C TYR A 111 -0.31 10.45 -8.82
N LEU A 112 -1.22 11.42 -8.82
CA LEU A 112 -2.53 11.27 -8.20
C LEU A 112 -3.38 10.20 -8.89
N ILE A 113 -3.39 10.17 -10.22
CA ILE A 113 -4.09 9.11 -10.99
C ILE A 113 -3.49 7.73 -10.65
N ALA A 114 -2.16 7.63 -10.62
CA ALA A 114 -1.47 6.39 -10.25
C ALA A 114 -1.83 5.94 -8.83
N ALA A 115 -1.89 6.85 -7.86
CA ALA A 115 -2.28 6.54 -6.49
C ALA A 115 -3.75 6.09 -6.39
N VAL A 116 -4.67 6.83 -7.02
CA VAL A 116 -6.12 6.53 -6.98
C VAL A 116 -6.43 5.17 -7.59
N LEU A 117 -5.75 4.79 -8.67
CA LEU A 117 -5.96 3.49 -9.33
C LEU A 117 -5.13 2.36 -8.69
N GLY A 118 -3.93 2.66 -8.19
CA GLY A 118 -3.04 1.68 -7.56
C GLY A 118 -3.53 1.20 -6.19
N VAL A 119 -4.12 2.08 -5.39
CA VAL A 119 -4.60 1.74 -4.03
C VAL A 119 -5.67 0.64 -4.03
N PRO A 120 -6.75 0.71 -4.84
CA PRO A 120 -7.73 -0.38 -4.97
C PRO A 120 -7.10 -1.70 -5.37
N VAL A 121 -6.16 -1.68 -6.32
CA VAL A 121 -5.47 -2.90 -6.75
C VAL A 121 -4.63 -3.48 -5.63
N THR A 122 -3.88 -2.64 -4.92
CA THR A 122 -3.08 -3.04 -3.74
C THR A 122 -3.96 -3.69 -2.69
N PHE A 123 -5.12 -3.11 -2.39
CA PHE A 123 -6.08 -3.66 -1.45
C PHE A 123 -6.55 -5.05 -1.86
N LEU A 124 -6.90 -5.26 -3.13
CA LEU A 124 -7.30 -6.59 -3.62
C LEU A 124 -6.18 -7.61 -3.48
N PHE A 125 -4.94 -7.26 -3.85
CA PHE A 125 -3.80 -8.16 -3.71
C PHE A 125 -3.52 -8.48 -2.25
N VAL A 126 -3.50 -7.49 -1.36
CA VAL A 126 -3.31 -7.74 0.08
C VAL A 126 -4.43 -8.64 0.61
N LYS A 127 -5.69 -8.33 0.30
CA LYS A 127 -6.85 -9.10 0.76
C LYS A 127 -6.83 -10.55 0.28
N ILE A 128 -6.57 -10.78 -1.00
CA ILE A 128 -6.65 -12.11 -1.63
C ILE A 128 -5.34 -12.89 -1.46
N PHE A 129 -4.19 -12.28 -1.74
CA PHE A 129 -2.90 -12.96 -1.76
C PHE A 129 -2.23 -13.04 -0.38
N ALA A 130 -2.21 -11.93 0.37
CA ALA A 130 -1.58 -11.93 1.69
C ALA A 130 -2.46 -12.56 2.77
N PHE A 131 -3.78 -12.34 2.71
CA PHE A 131 -4.73 -12.78 3.74
C PHE A 131 -5.76 -13.83 3.30
N GLY A 132 -5.82 -14.19 2.01
CA GLY A 132 -6.65 -15.31 1.54
C GLY A 132 -8.16 -15.09 1.66
N ARG A 133 -8.65 -13.85 1.76
CA ARG A 133 -10.07 -13.54 1.94
C ARG A 133 -10.74 -13.17 0.62
N THR A 134 -11.45 -14.10 0.00
CA THR A 134 -12.32 -13.88 -1.17
C THR A 134 -13.69 -13.37 -0.80
#